data_AF-A0A1H2IB53-F1
#
_entry.id   AF-A0A1H2IB53-F1
#
_cell.length_a   1.000
_cell.length_b   1.000
_cell.length_c   1.000
_cell.angle_alpha   90.00
_cell.angle_beta   90.00
_cell.angle_gamma   90.00
#
_symmetry.space_group_name_H-M   'P 1'
#
loop_
_entity.id
_entity.type
_entity.pdbx_description
1 polymer ?
#
loop_
_entity_poly.entity_id
_entity_poly.type
_entity_poly.pdbx_seq_one_letter_code
_entity_poly.pdbx_strand_id
1 'polypeptide(L)'
;MPSPLETQKWAGAVDNVGSKVLARVLSEMKYGGCVAACGLAGGSDLPATVMPFILRGVSLRGVDSVWCPTPRRIAAWERLVTDISDEALANINKTIPLEDVPRYAKEILAGNITGHIVIDVNA
;
A
#
# COMPACT_ATOMS: atom_id res chain seq x y z
N MET A 1 -22.54 -0.69 2.88
CA MET A 1 -21.60 -0.21 1.84
C MET A 1 -21.47 1.30 2.00
N PRO A 2 -20.29 1.91 1.78
CA PRO A 2 -20.15 3.36 1.84
C PRO A 2 -21.10 4.04 0.86
N SER A 3 -21.51 5.28 1.15
CA SER A 3 -22.29 6.06 0.19
C SER A 3 -21.47 6.24 -1.10
N PRO A 4 -22.11 6.31 -2.29
CA PRO A 4 -21.37 6.46 -3.54
C PRO A 4 -20.43 7.67 -3.58
N LEU A 5 -20.79 8.74 -2.87
CA LEU A 5 -19.98 9.95 -2.70
C LEU A 5 -20.02 10.36 -1.22
N GLU A 6 -18.92 10.12 -0.52
CA GLU A 6 -18.74 10.53 0.87
C GLU A 6 -18.13 11.93 0.95
N THR A 7 -17.99 12.46 2.16
CA THR A 7 -17.28 13.73 2.37
C THR A 7 -15.86 13.64 1.85
N GLN A 8 -15.43 14.63 1.06
CA GLN A 8 -14.07 14.68 0.50
C GLN A 8 -13.04 14.93 1.61
N LYS A 9 -12.12 13.99 1.82
CA LYS A 9 -11.09 14.02 2.86
C LYS A 9 -9.68 13.94 2.28
N TRP A 10 -9.47 13.05 1.31
CA TRP A 10 -8.13 12.63 0.88
C TRP A 10 -7.71 13.28 -0.44
N ALA A 11 -6.52 13.87 -0.49
CA ALA A 11 -5.94 14.37 -1.75
C ALA A 11 -5.33 13.24 -2.60
N GLY A 12 -4.78 12.22 -1.94
CA GLY A 12 -4.24 11.00 -2.51
C GLY A 12 -4.28 9.87 -1.49
N ALA A 13 -4.13 8.62 -1.93
CA ALA A 13 -3.97 7.48 -1.04
C ALA A 13 -3.05 6.42 -1.63
N VAL A 14 -2.36 5.69 -0.75
CA VAL A 14 -1.64 4.44 -1.07
C VAL A 14 -2.36 3.33 -0.31
N ASP A 15 -2.88 2.35 -1.04
CA ASP A 15 -3.72 1.29 -0.49
C ASP A 15 -3.07 -0.09 -0.65
N ASN A 16 -2.82 -0.74 0.48
CA ASN A 16 -2.38 -2.14 0.56
C ASN A 16 -3.49 -3.08 1.09
N VAL A 17 -4.71 -2.57 1.32
CA VAL A 17 -5.79 -3.30 1.97
C VAL A 17 -6.81 -3.83 0.96
N GLY A 18 -7.28 -3.02 0.01
CA GLY A 18 -8.30 -3.42 -0.95
C GLY A 18 -9.73 -3.49 -0.38
N SER A 19 -10.63 -4.17 -1.10
CA SER A 19 -12.03 -4.43 -0.72
C SER A 19 -12.78 -3.17 -0.22
N LYS A 20 -13.59 -3.33 0.83
CA LYS A 20 -14.45 -2.29 1.41
C LYS A 20 -13.68 -1.06 1.87
N VAL A 21 -12.42 -1.22 2.28
CA VAL A 21 -11.54 -0.12 2.69
C VAL A 21 -11.21 0.73 1.47
N LEU A 22 -10.75 0.11 0.39
CA LEU A 22 -10.49 0.81 -0.87
C LEU A 22 -11.75 1.50 -1.42
N ALA A 23 -12.89 0.81 -1.40
CA ALA A 23 -14.16 1.38 -1.84
C ALA A 23 -14.55 2.64 -1.04
N ARG A 24 -14.32 2.63 0.28
CA ARG A 24 -14.53 3.82 1.14
C ARG A 24 -13.57 4.94 0.78
N VAL A 25 -12.27 4.65 0.65
CA VAL A 25 -11.25 5.65 0.29
C VAL A 25 -11.61 6.33 -1.02
N LEU A 26 -11.98 5.57 -2.06
CA LEU A 26 -12.43 6.10 -3.36
C LEU A 26 -13.60 7.08 -3.22
N SER A 27 -14.60 6.74 -2.40
CA SER A 27 -15.76 7.62 -2.15
C SER A 27 -15.42 8.90 -1.38
N GLU A 28 -14.33 8.93 -0.63
CA GLU A 28 -13.84 10.06 0.18
C GLU A 28 -12.74 10.89 -0.53
N MET A 29 -12.33 10.52 -1.73
CA MET A 29 -11.31 11.26 -2.47
C MET A 29 -11.81 12.67 -2.85
N LYS A 30 -10.90 13.65 -2.72
CA LYS A 30 -11.06 15.00 -3.26
C LYS A 30 -11.12 14.95 -4.79
N TYR A 31 -11.73 15.97 -5.39
CA TYR A 31 -11.78 16.16 -6.84
C TYR A 31 -10.38 16.04 -7.46
N GLY A 32 -10.23 15.21 -8.49
CA GLY A 32 -8.96 14.91 -9.17
C GLY A 32 -8.00 14.01 -8.40
N GLY A 33 -8.40 13.46 -7.24
CA GLY A 33 -7.54 12.64 -6.39
C GLY A 33 -7.14 11.31 -7.03
N CYS A 34 -6.01 10.75 -6.59
CA CYS A 34 -5.47 9.49 -7.07
C CYS A 34 -5.25 8.49 -5.93
N VAL A 35 -5.66 7.24 -6.13
CA VAL A 35 -5.37 6.12 -5.23
C VAL A 35 -4.44 5.15 -5.94
N ALA A 36 -3.28 4.87 -5.34
CA ALA A 36 -2.35 3.85 -5.78
C ALA A 36 -2.65 2.54 -5.03
N ALA A 37 -3.17 1.52 -5.72
CA ALA A 37 -3.51 0.23 -5.13
C ALA A 37 -2.38 -0.79 -5.37
N CYS A 38 -1.83 -1.35 -4.30
CA CYS A 38 -0.70 -2.29 -4.31
C CYS A 38 -0.92 -3.55 -3.46
N GLY A 39 -2.06 -3.70 -2.78
CA GLY A 39 -2.32 -4.86 -1.94
C GLY A 39 -3.81 -5.21 -1.80
N LEU A 40 -4.06 -6.38 -1.24
CA LEU A 40 -5.40 -6.98 -1.11
C LEU A 40 -5.60 -7.68 0.24
N ALA A 41 -4.90 -7.25 1.29
CA ALA A 41 -4.93 -7.90 2.60
C ALA A 41 -6.35 -8.01 3.21
N GLY A 42 -7.24 -7.07 2.86
CA GLY A 42 -8.65 -7.05 3.25
C GLY A 42 -9.62 -7.70 2.24
N GLY A 43 -9.14 -8.16 1.08
CA GLY A 43 -9.94 -8.85 0.05
C GLY A 43 -9.70 -8.35 -1.37
N SER A 44 -9.98 -9.21 -2.36
CA SER A 44 -9.77 -8.95 -3.79
C SER A 44 -10.98 -8.36 -4.52
N ASP A 45 -12.14 -8.29 -3.87
CA ASP A 45 -13.32 -7.64 -4.44
C ASP A 45 -13.16 -6.11 -4.43
N LEU A 46 -13.94 -5.42 -5.26
CA LEU A 46 -14.00 -3.95 -5.25
C LEU A 46 -15.47 -3.50 -5.24
N PRO A 47 -16.10 -3.43 -4.05
CA PRO A 47 -17.51 -3.05 -3.91
C PRO A 47 -17.68 -1.52 -3.95
N ALA A 48 -17.22 -0.90 -5.04
CA ALA A 48 -17.28 0.53 -5.30
C ALA A 48 -18.34 0.88 -6.35
N THR A 49 -18.54 2.18 -6.61
CA THR A 49 -19.40 2.66 -7.69
C THR A 49 -18.59 3.49 -8.68
N VAL A 50 -19.16 3.76 -9.85
CA VAL A 50 -18.54 4.63 -10.86
C VAL A 50 -18.54 6.12 -10.48
N MET A 51 -19.31 6.53 -9.46
CA MET A 51 -19.56 7.95 -9.14
C MET A 51 -18.31 8.75 -8.77
N PRO A 52 -17.36 8.26 -7.95
CA PRO A 52 -16.13 9.00 -7.67
C PRO A 52 -15.31 9.30 -8.92
N PHE A 53 -15.31 8.39 -9.90
CA PHE A 53 -14.56 8.53 -11.14
C PHE A 53 -15.21 9.58 -12.04
N ILE A 54 -16.52 9.46 -12.31
CA ILE A 54 -17.19 10.31 -13.30
C ILE A 54 -17.62 11.67 -12.76
N LEU A 55 -17.84 11.81 -11.45
CA LEU A 55 -18.30 13.07 -10.83
C LEU A 55 -17.19 13.83 -10.09
N ARG A 56 -16.08 13.16 -9.75
CA ARG A 56 -14.94 13.79 -9.07
C ARG A 56 -13.60 13.60 -9.80
N GLY A 57 -13.57 12.92 -10.94
CA GLY A 57 -12.31 12.70 -11.68
C GLY A 57 -11.28 11.89 -10.90
N VAL A 58 -11.73 11.04 -9.95
CA VAL A 58 -10.84 10.22 -9.14
C VAL A 58 -10.19 9.14 -10.02
N SER A 59 -8.90 8.88 -9.81
CA SER A 59 -8.15 7.81 -10.48
C SER A 59 -7.82 6.67 -9.53
N LEU A 60 -8.03 5.44 -9.96
CA LEU A 60 -7.48 4.24 -9.32
C LEU A 60 -6.32 3.71 -10.18
N ARG A 61 -5.13 3.62 -9.61
CA ARG A 61 -3.90 3.23 -10.30
C ARG A 61 -3.35 1.94 -9.69
N GLY A 62 -3.31 0.87 -10.49
CA GLY A 62 -2.65 -0.37 -10.11
C GLY A 62 -1.14 -0.20 -10.06
N VAL A 63 -0.51 -0.67 -8.98
CA VAL A 63 0.94 -0.69 -8.81
C VAL A 63 1.40 -2.14 -8.86
N ASP A 64 2.03 -2.53 -9.96
CA ASP A 64 2.71 -3.81 -10.09
C ASP A 64 4.22 -3.63 -9.83
N SER A 65 4.73 -4.32 -8.81
CA SER A 65 6.15 -4.36 -8.49
C SER A 65 6.88 -5.54 -9.14
N VAL A 66 6.16 -6.54 -9.69
CA VAL A 66 6.76 -7.78 -10.21
C VAL A 66 7.33 -7.57 -11.60
N TRP A 67 6.61 -6.90 -12.50
CA TRP A 67 7.04 -6.68 -13.88
C TRP A 67 7.32 -5.20 -14.21
N CYS A 68 7.54 -4.38 -13.18
CA CYS A 68 7.93 -2.98 -13.37
C CYS A 68 9.17 -2.86 -14.27
N PRO A 69 9.14 -2.06 -15.36
CA PRO A 69 10.29 -1.87 -16.24
C PRO A 69 11.53 -1.36 -15.50
N THR A 70 12.71 -1.85 -15.89
CA THR A 70 14.00 -1.48 -15.27
C THR A 70 14.21 0.03 -15.11
N PRO A 71 13.94 0.89 -16.12
CA PRO A 71 14.12 2.34 -15.96
C PRO A 71 13.29 2.93 -14.82
N ARG A 72 12.06 2.43 -14.63
CA ARG A 72 11.19 2.88 -13.52
C ARG A 72 11.66 2.34 -12.18
N ARG A 73 12.20 1.12 -12.14
CA ARG A 73 12.78 0.55 -10.90
C ARG A 73 13.97 1.38 -10.43
N ILE A 74 14.89 1.71 -11.32
CA ILE A 74 16.07 2.52 -11.00
C ILE A 74 15.64 3.86 -10.41
N ALA A 75 14.74 4.58 -11.09
CA ALA A 75 14.23 5.86 -10.60
C ALA A 75 13.53 5.75 -9.23
N ALA A 76 12.80 4.65 -8.98
CA ALA A 76 12.16 4.42 -7.67
C ALA A 76 13.19 4.15 -6.56
N TRP A 77 14.26 3.40 -6.85
CA TRP A 77 15.35 3.13 -5.91
C TRP A 77 16.16 4.39 -5.60
N GLU A 78 16.47 5.21 -6.61
CA GLU A 78 17.14 6.50 -6.41
C GLU A 78 16.31 7.39 -5.48
N ARG A 79 14.99 7.47 -5.72
CA ARG A 79 14.08 8.21 -4.85
C ARG A 79 13.99 7.63 -3.44
N LEU A 80 14.08 6.32 -3.27
CA LEU A 80 14.04 5.70 -1.94
C LEU A 80 15.23 6.17 -1.09
N VAL A 81 16.41 6.32 -1.70
CA VAL A 81 17.62 6.83 -1.03
C VAL A 81 17.52 8.32 -0.73
N THR A 82 16.88 9.11 -1.60
CA THR A 82 16.81 10.58 -1.42
C THR A 82 15.65 11.03 -0.55
N ASP A 83 14.51 10.34 -0.62
CA ASP A 83 13.24 10.81 -0.06
C ASP A 83 12.92 10.19 1.31
N ILE A 84 13.57 9.06 1.66
CA ILE A 84 13.38 8.35 2.93
C ILE A 84 14.66 8.44 3.74
N SER A 85 14.56 8.95 4.98
CA SER A 85 15.73 9.06 5.86
C SER A 85 16.11 7.72 6.49
N ASP A 86 17.39 7.57 6.81
CA ASP A 86 17.92 6.38 7.49
C ASP A 86 17.25 6.15 8.85
N GLU A 87 16.92 7.23 9.57
CA GLU A 87 16.21 7.15 10.85
C GLU A 87 14.79 6.61 10.69
N ALA A 88 14.08 7.00 9.63
CA ALA A 88 12.74 6.48 9.35
C ALA A 88 12.78 4.97 9.08
N LEU A 89 13.79 4.49 8.35
CA LEU A 89 13.99 3.06 8.10
C LEU A 89 14.39 2.30 9.38
N ALA A 90 15.31 2.85 10.17
CA ALA A 90 15.74 2.26 11.44
C ALA A 90 14.56 2.08 12.42
N ASN A 91 13.63 3.02 12.44
CA ASN A 91 12.46 2.98 13.34
C ASN A 91 11.43 1.89 13.00
N ILE A 92 11.41 1.39 11.76
CA ILE A 92 10.47 0.34 11.34
C ILE A 92 11.11 -1.05 11.24
N ASN A 93 12.44 -1.12 11.21
CA ASN A 93 13.15 -2.36 10.96
C ASN A 93 13.32 -3.20 12.23
N LYS A 94 13.08 -4.51 12.10
CA LYS A 94 13.45 -5.51 13.12
C LYS A 94 14.24 -6.64 12.46
N THR A 95 15.47 -6.85 12.92
CA THR A 95 16.32 -7.93 12.42
C THR A 95 16.05 -9.25 13.14
N ILE A 96 15.95 -10.35 12.39
CA ILE A 96 15.74 -11.71 12.90
C ILE A 96 16.72 -12.68 12.22
N PRO A 97 17.11 -13.79 12.86
CA PRO A 97 17.88 -14.84 12.20
C PRO A 97 16.99 -15.65 11.23
N LEU A 98 17.61 -16.32 10.27
CA LEU A 98 16.91 -17.12 9.26
C LEU A 98 16.01 -18.21 9.85
N GLU A 99 16.40 -18.81 10.98
CA GLU A 99 15.63 -19.88 11.66
C GLU A 99 14.24 -19.42 12.15
N ASP A 100 14.06 -18.12 12.35
CA ASP A 100 12.83 -17.53 12.89
C ASP A 100 11.78 -17.27 11.78
N VAL A 101 12.18 -17.34 10.49
CA VAL A 101 11.31 -17.04 9.33
C VAL A 101 9.99 -17.80 9.35
N PRO A 102 9.92 -19.13 9.60
CA PRO A 102 8.65 -19.85 9.61
C PRO A 102 7.66 -19.34 10.66
N ARG A 103 8.15 -18.82 11.79
CA ARG A 103 7.34 -18.21 12.84
C ARG A 103 6.81 -16.86 12.39
N TYR A 104 7.69 -15.96 11.94
CA TYR A 104 7.29 -14.62 11.47
C TYR A 104 6.40 -14.66 10.22
N ALA A 105 6.56 -15.65 9.35
CA ALA A 105 5.69 -15.87 8.20
C ALA A 105 4.24 -16.19 8.61
N LYS A 106 4.02 -16.87 9.74
CA LYS A 106 2.68 -17.08 10.29
C LYS A 106 2.13 -15.80 10.90
N GLU A 107 2.95 -15.07 11.64
CA GLU A 107 2.57 -13.80 12.26
C GLU A 107 2.18 -12.74 11.22
N ILE A 108 2.91 -12.62 10.10
CA ILE A 108 2.59 -11.63 9.05
C ILE A 108 1.25 -11.95 8.37
N LEU A 109 0.97 -13.24 8.11
CA LEU A 109 -0.32 -13.67 7.56
C LEU A 109 -1.48 -13.48 8.55
N ALA A 110 -1.20 -13.57 9.85
CA ALA A 110 -2.16 -13.26 10.90
C ALA A 110 -2.36 -11.75 11.14
N GLY A 111 -1.56 -10.89 10.49
CA GLY A 111 -1.62 -9.43 10.69
C GLY A 111 -0.98 -8.95 11.99
N ASN A 112 -0.13 -9.77 12.63
CA ASN A 112 0.49 -9.48 13.93
C ASN A 112 1.86 -8.78 13.81
N ILE A 113 2.30 -8.45 12.60
CA ILE A 113 3.57 -7.76 12.35
C ILE A 113 3.33 -6.27 12.14
N THR A 114 4.13 -5.46 12.83
CA THR A 114 4.26 -4.02 12.60
C THR A 114 5.67 -3.74 12.12
N GLY A 115 5.81 -2.84 11.14
CA GLY A 115 7.10 -2.46 10.57
C GLY A 115 7.58 -3.42 9.47
N HIS A 116 8.90 -3.57 9.37
CA HIS A 116 9.59 -4.31 8.33
C HIS A 116 10.59 -5.29 8.95
N ILE A 117 10.49 -6.57 8.60
CA ILE A 117 11.39 -7.60 9.11
C ILE A 117 12.59 -7.72 8.16
N VAL A 118 13.78 -7.54 8.70
CA VAL A 118 15.05 -7.79 8.01
C VAL A 118 15.56 -9.16 8.45
N ILE A 119 15.89 -10.02 7.49
CA ILE A 119 16.41 -11.36 7.78
C ILE A 119 17.92 -11.31 7.68
N ASP A 120 18.62 -11.59 8.78
CA ASP A 120 20.05 -11.85 8.74
C ASP A 120 20.29 -13.32 8.40
N VAL A 121 20.90 -13.55 7.24
CA VAL A 121 21.20 -14.88 6.70
C VAL A 121 22.52 -15.45 7.22
N ASN A 122 23.27 -14.69 8.03
CA ASN A 122 24.57 -15.06 8.57
C ASN A 122 24.63 -15.03 10.12
N ALA A 123 23.51 -14.79 10.78
CA ALA A 123 23.39 -14.75 12.24
C ALA A 123 23.60 -16.12 12.91
#